data_AF-A0A516PUG8-F1
#
_entry.id   AF-A0A516PUG8-F1
#
_cell.length_a   1.000
_cell.length_b   1.000
_cell.length_c   1.000
_cell.angle_alpha   90.00
_cell.angle_beta   90.00
_cell.angle_gamma   90.00
#
_symmetry.space_group_name_H-M   'P 1'
#
loop_
_entity.id
_entity.type
_entity.pdbx_description
1 polymer ?
#
loop_
_entity_poly.entity_id
_entity_poly.type
_entity_poly.pdbx_seq_one_letter_code
_entity_poly.pdbx_strand_id
1 'polypeptide(L)'
;MSVTVAGLRAWARGSYAEEAAVELLARSFGGRFASTGWPWVQQCDRAGWFWLNPDAIWTGSGALSGGERRLLNVVAALVGGQPLTDLGGILAGLDRQNLALVLAAFAHAGGSHEHALLIMTADGQPSFDRPGALIGWPTVVEAV
;
A
#
# COMPACT_ATOMS: atom_id res chain seq x y z
N MET A 1 0.73 6.89 16.10
CA MET A 1 0.64 5.69 15.25
C MET A 1 -0.13 4.63 16.01
N SER A 2 -1.21 4.06 15.44
CA SER A 2 -2.07 3.11 16.17
C SER A 2 -1.40 1.74 16.34
N VAL A 3 -1.74 1.02 17.42
CA VAL A 3 -1.27 -0.35 17.68
C VAL A 3 -1.64 -1.31 16.55
N THR A 4 -2.81 -1.11 15.94
CA THR A 4 -3.29 -1.94 14.82
C THR A 4 -2.43 -1.76 13.58
N VAL A 5 -2.09 -0.51 13.22
CA VAL A 5 -1.20 -0.23 12.09
C VAL A 5 0.20 -0.81 12.34
N ALA A 6 0.70 -0.74 13.58
CA ALA A 6 1.98 -1.36 13.92
C ALA A 6 1.94 -2.89 13.75
N GLY A 7 0.85 -3.55 14.17
CA GLY A 7 0.67 -4.99 14.00
C GLY A 7 0.51 -5.42 12.55
N LEU A 8 -0.25 -4.65 11.74
CA LEU A 8 -0.37 -4.87 10.30
C LEU A 8 0.99 -4.76 9.59
N ARG A 9 1.79 -3.75 9.95
CA ARG A 9 3.16 -3.58 9.41
C ARG A 9 4.08 -4.72 9.82
N ALA A 10 3.93 -5.24 11.04
CA ALA A 10 4.71 -6.38 11.50
C ALA A 10 4.37 -7.66 10.73
N TRP A 11 3.08 -7.87 10.46
CA TRP A 11 2.58 -9.00 9.67
C TRP A 11 3.03 -8.95 8.21
N ALA A 12 2.88 -7.81 7.54
CA ALA A 12 3.19 -7.66 6.11
C ALA A 12 4.68 -7.73 5.77
N ARG A 13 5.56 -7.60 6.77
CA ARG A 13 7.02 -7.49 6.56
C ARG A 13 7.55 -8.71 5.79
N GLY A 14 8.27 -8.43 4.71
CA GLY A 14 8.89 -9.45 3.86
C GLY A 14 8.09 -9.76 2.59
N SER A 15 6.91 -9.18 2.42
CA SER A 15 6.17 -9.16 1.16
C SER A 15 5.93 -7.72 0.73
N TYR A 16 6.63 -7.25 -0.31
CA TYR A 16 6.47 -5.86 -0.77
C TYR A 16 5.04 -5.53 -1.19
N ALA A 17 4.28 -6.50 -1.69
CA ALA A 17 2.87 -6.29 -2.05
C ALA A 17 2.00 -6.07 -0.80
N GLU A 18 2.18 -6.88 0.25
CA GLU A 18 1.46 -6.72 1.51
C GLU A 18 1.88 -5.46 2.25
N GLU A 19 3.17 -5.12 2.25
CA GLU A 19 3.68 -3.87 2.81
C GLU A 19 3.05 -2.66 2.12
N ALA A 20 3.00 -2.68 0.79
CA ALA A 20 2.35 -1.63 0.02
C ALA A 20 0.85 -1.52 0.32
N ALA A 21 0.16 -2.65 0.46
CA ALA A 21 -1.25 -2.67 0.82
C ALA A 21 -1.51 -2.04 2.20
N VAL A 22 -0.70 -2.40 3.20
CA VAL A 22 -0.79 -1.87 4.56
C VAL A 22 -0.46 -0.38 4.59
N GLU A 23 0.58 0.07 3.90
CA GLU A 23 0.93 1.50 3.83
C GLU A 23 -0.13 2.33 3.11
N LEU A 24 -0.69 1.81 2.00
CA LEU A 24 -1.79 2.46 1.29
C LEU A 24 -3.03 2.62 2.19
N LEU A 25 -3.39 1.57 2.93
CA LEU A 25 -4.52 1.60 3.86
C LEU A 25 -4.27 2.54 5.06
N ALA A 26 -3.06 2.55 5.60
CA ALA A 26 -2.69 3.35 6.77
C ALA A 26 -2.57 4.85 6.46
N ARG A 27 -2.16 5.20 5.23
CA ARG A 27 -1.95 6.60 4.81
C ARG A 27 -3.18 7.23 4.16
N SER A 28 -4.07 6.44 3.59
CA SER A 28 -5.33 6.92 3.02
C SER A 28 -6.37 7.21 4.09
N PHE A 29 -7.23 8.20 3.85
CA PHE A 29 -8.39 8.53 4.70
C PHE A 29 -8.07 8.64 6.21
N GLY A 30 -6.89 9.19 6.55
CA GLY A 30 -6.42 9.32 7.94
C GLY A 30 -6.20 7.99 8.67
N GLY A 31 -6.02 6.88 7.94
CA GLY A 31 -5.85 5.54 8.50
C GLY A 31 -7.15 4.91 9.03
N ARG A 32 -8.32 5.52 8.75
CA ARG A 32 -9.61 5.06 9.26
C ARG A 32 -9.87 3.58 8.99
N PHE A 33 -9.49 3.11 7.81
CA PHE A 33 -9.73 1.73 7.37
C PHE A 33 -8.74 0.69 7.90
N ALA A 34 -7.70 1.12 8.64
CA ALA A 34 -6.72 0.24 9.27
C ALA A 34 -7.02 -0.07 10.75
N SER A 35 -8.24 0.23 11.22
CA SER A 35 -8.69 -0.01 12.60
C SER A 35 -9.43 -1.35 12.73
N THR A 36 -9.36 -2.00 13.90
CA THR A 36 -9.99 -3.31 14.18
C THR A 36 -11.52 -3.35 14.09
N GLY A 37 -12.18 -2.19 13.96
CA GLY A 37 -13.62 -2.12 13.73
C GLY A 37 -14.05 -2.51 12.32
N TRP A 38 -13.12 -2.68 11.39
CA TRP A 38 -13.41 -3.10 10.03
C TRP A 38 -13.28 -4.63 9.86
N PRO A 39 -14.18 -5.27 9.10
CA PRO A 39 -14.23 -6.73 8.97
C PRO A 39 -13.02 -7.32 8.25
N TRP A 40 -12.21 -6.52 7.58
CA TRP A 40 -10.98 -6.98 6.93
C TRP A 40 -9.74 -6.89 7.82
N VAL A 41 -9.80 -6.23 8.98
CA VAL A 41 -8.67 -6.17 9.92
C VAL A 41 -8.84 -7.29 10.94
N GLN A 42 -8.10 -8.37 10.74
CA GLN A 42 -8.23 -9.59 11.52
C GLN A 42 -7.08 -9.74 12.50
N GLN A 43 -7.37 -10.17 13.73
CA GLN A 43 -6.33 -10.45 14.72
C GLN A 43 -5.65 -11.79 14.38
N CYS A 44 -4.31 -11.84 14.48
CA CYS A 44 -3.57 -13.10 14.44
C CYS A 44 -3.61 -13.81 15.81
N ASP A 45 -3.22 -15.07 15.85
CA ASP A 45 -3.04 -15.80 17.12
C ASP A 45 -2.03 -15.11 18.06
N ARG A 46 -1.04 -14.45 17.48
CA ARG A 46 -0.10 -13.60 18.22
C ARG A 46 -0.75 -12.27 18.58
N ALA A 47 -0.86 -11.99 19.88
CA ALA A 47 -1.38 -10.72 20.38
C ALA A 47 -0.62 -9.52 19.80
N GLY A 48 -1.37 -8.50 19.38
CA GLY A 48 -0.82 -7.29 18.76
C GLY A 48 -0.43 -7.42 17.29
N TRP A 49 -0.62 -8.59 16.67
CA TRP A 49 -0.44 -8.80 15.24
C TRP A 49 -1.81 -8.87 14.56
N PHE A 50 -1.89 -8.27 13.37
CA PHE A 50 -3.11 -8.20 12.59
C PHE A 50 -2.78 -8.50 11.14
N TRP A 51 -3.73 -9.06 10.40
CA TRP A 51 -3.64 -9.30 8.96
C TRP A 51 -4.84 -8.70 8.22
N LEU A 52 -4.66 -8.43 6.93
CA LEU A 52 -5.74 -7.95 6.07
C LEU A 52 -6.40 -9.13 5.34
N ASN A 53 -7.70 -9.28 5.51
CA ASN A 53 -8.49 -10.25 4.76
C ASN A 53 -8.98 -9.63 3.43
N PRO A 54 -8.40 -9.97 2.27
CA PRO A 54 -8.80 -9.40 0.97
C PRO A 54 -10.27 -9.65 0.64
N ASP A 55 -10.78 -10.86 0.91
CA ASP A 55 -12.16 -11.22 0.59
C ASP A 55 -13.15 -10.37 1.36
N ALA A 56 -12.85 -10.10 2.64
CA ALA A 56 -13.65 -9.20 3.46
C ALA A 56 -13.61 -7.74 2.98
N ILE A 57 -12.54 -7.29 2.31
CA ILE A 57 -12.49 -5.97 1.66
C ILE A 57 -13.43 -5.94 0.45
N TRP A 58 -13.35 -6.97 -0.40
CA TRP A 58 -14.18 -7.09 -1.60
C TRP A 58 -15.68 -7.11 -1.27
N THR A 59 -16.08 -7.86 -0.26
CA THR A 59 -17.49 -7.97 0.13
C THR A 59 -17.96 -6.82 1.03
N GLY A 60 -17.06 -6.21 1.81
CA GLY A 60 -17.41 -5.25 2.87
C GLY A 60 -17.42 -3.77 2.45
N SER A 61 -16.97 -3.44 1.24
CA SER A 61 -16.78 -2.04 0.81
C SER A 61 -17.98 -1.42 0.06
N GLY A 62 -19.08 -2.17 -0.12
CA GLY A 62 -20.22 -1.76 -0.95
C GLY A 62 -20.92 -0.47 -0.48
N ALA A 63 -21.01 -0.25 0.83
CA ALA A 63 -21.66 0.93 1.42
C ALA A 63 -20.78 2.20 1.44
N LEU A 64 -19.51 2.09 1.02
CA LEU A 64 -18.57 3.21 1.01
C LEU A 64 -18.72 4.06 -0.26
N SER A 65 -18.17 5.27 -0.22
CA SER A 65 -18.11 6.14 -1.40
C SER A 65 -17.32 5.48 -2.54
N GLY A 66 -17.54 5.95 -3.77
CA GLY A 66 -16.85 5.40 -4.95
C GLY A 66 -15.33 5.48 -4.85
N GLY A 67 -14.78 6.59 -4.33
CA GLY A 67 -13.34 6.79 -4.18
C GLY A 67 -12.72 5.85 -3.14
N GLU A 68 -13.38 5.70 -1.98
CA GLU A 68 -12.96 4.77 -0.93
C GLU A 68 -12.96 3.33 -1.43
N ARG A 69 -14.03 2.93 -2.13
CA ARG A 69 -14.14 1.57 -2.69
C ARG A 69 -13.05 1.28 -3.70
N ARG A 70 -12.75 2.23 -4.60
CA ARG A 70 -11.68 2.09 -5.59
C ARG A 70 -10.30 1.93 -4.93
N LEU A 71 -10.00 2.71 -3.89
CA LEU A 71 -8.75 2.57 -3.16
C LEU A 71 -8.67 1.23 -2.42
N LEU A 72 -9.76 0.81 -1.77
CA LEU A 72 -9.83 -0.48 -1.08
C LEU A 72 -9.71 -1.67 -2.04
N ASN A 73 -10.24 -1.56 -3.26
CA ASN A 73 -10.02 -2.57 -4.30
C ASN A 73 -8.52 -2.73 -4.62
N VAL A 74 -7.77 -1.63 -4.68
CA VAL A 74 -6.31 -1.69 -4.87
C VAL A 74 -5.62 -2.37 -3.68
N VAL A 75 -6.02 -2.04 -2.45
CA VAL A 75 -5.50 -2.72 -1.24
C VAL A 75 -5.78 -4.22 -1.29
N ALA A 76 -7.01 -4.61 -1.62
CA ALA A 76 -7.43 -6.01 -1.71
C ALA A 76 -6.68 -6.78 -2.79
N ALA A 77 -6.45 -6.15 -3.95
CA ALA A 77 -5.66 -6.75 -5.04
C ALA A 77 -4.19 -6.92 -4.65
N LEU A 78 -3.59 -5.95 -3.97
CA LEU A 78 -2.20 -6.03 -3.53
C LEU A 78 -1.99 -7.13 -2.49
N VAL A 79 -2.94 -7.30 -1.57
CA VAL A 79 -2.81 -8.30 -0.50
C VAL A 79 -3.27 -9.70 -0.92
N GLY A 80 -4.31 -9.81 -1.74
CA GLY A 80 -4.89 -11.09 -2.17
C GLY A 80 -4.40 -11.59 -3.52
N GLY A 81 -3.65 -10.78 -4.28
CA GLY A 81 -3.16 -11.12 -5.63
C GLY A 81 -4.26 -11.19 -6.70
N GLN A 82 -5.49 -10.77 -6.37
CA GLN A 82 -6.62 -10.80 -7.29
C GLN A 82 -6.51 -9.69 -8.34
N PRO A 83 -6.94 -9.94 -9.60
CA PRO A 83 -6.84 -8.95 -10.67
C PRO A 83 -7.78 -7.76 -10.45
N LEU A 84 -7.30 -6.55 -10.76
CA LEU A 84 -8.15 -5.37 -10.88
C LEU A 84 -8.83 -5.36 -12.26
N THR A 85 -10.14 -5.65 -12.29
CA THR A 85 -10.90 -5.82 -13.54
C THR A 85 -11.18 -4.51 -14.29
N ASP A 86 -11.20 -3.36 -13.60
CA ASP A 86 -11.40 -2.03 -14.19
C ASP A 86 -10.33 -1.05 -13.69
N LEU A 87 -9.05 -1.33 -13.99
CA LEU A 87 -7.95 -0.46 -13.57
C LEU A 87 -8.12 0.97 -14.11
N GLY A 88 -8.60 1.13 -15.35
CA GLY A 88 -8.84 2.44 -15.95
C GLY A 88 -9.86 3.28 -15.18
N GLY A 89 -11.03 2.71 -14.87
CA GLY A 89 -12.07 3.38 -14.08
C GLY A 89 -11.67 3.58 -12.61
N ILE A 90 -10.86 2.67 -12.05
CA ILE A 90 -10.24 2.87 -10.74
C ILE A 90 -9.39 4.13 -10.75
N LEU A 91 -8.42 4.24 -11.65
CA LEU A 91 -7.49 5.37 -11.70
C LEU A 91 -8.18 6.69 -12.03
N ALA A 92 -9.13 6.69 -12.97
CA ALA A 92 -9.88 7.89 -13.34
C ALA A 92 -10.78 8.43 -12.21
N GLY A 93 -11.17 7.57 -11.27
CA GLY A 93 -12.07 7.93 -10.18
C GLY A 93 -11.36 8.26 -8.85
N LEU A 94 -10.03 8.33 -8.81
CA LEU A 94 -9.27 8.77 -7.64
C LEU A 94 -8.98 10.27 -7.71
N ASP A 95 -9.05 10.94 -6.57
CA ASP A 95 -8.50 12.30 -6.45
C ASP A 95 -6.96 12.27 -6.50
N ARG A 96 -6.36 13.46 -6.61
CA ARG A 96 -4.91 13.64 -6.73
C ARG A 96 -4.12 13.01 -5.57
N GLN A 97 -4.64 13.12 -4.35
CA GLN A 97 -3.94 12.62 -3.15
C GLN A 97 -3.95 11.09 -3.12
N ASN A 98 -5.12 10.49 -3.36
CA ASN A 98 -5.27 9.04 -3.38
C ASN A 98 -4.56 8.41 -4.58
N LEU A 99 -4.53 9.07 -5.74
CA LEU A 99 -3.74 8.62 -6.88
C LEU A 99 -2.24 8.61 -6.55
N ALA A 100 -1.71 9.64 -5.89
CA ALA A 100 -0.31 9.67 -5.47
C ALA A 100 0.05 8.51 -4.51
N LEU A 101 -0.86 8.18 -3.59
CA LEU A 101 -0.69 7.02 -2.70
C LEU A 101 -0.70 5.69 -3.47
N VAL A 102 -1.60 5.51 -4.44
CA VAL A 102 -1.66 4.30 -5.27
C VAL A 102 -0.38 4.12 -6.11
N LEU A 103 0.14 5.21 -6.69
CA LEU A 103 1.39 5.16 -7.46
C LEU A 103 2.60 4.81 -6.56
N ALA A 104 2.68 5.38 -5.37
CA ALA A 104 3.69 5.00 -4.37
C ALA A 104 3.54 3.52 -3.95
N ALA A 105 2.31 3.03 -3.78
CA ALA A 105 2.04 1.64 -3.46
C ALA A 105 2.51 0.70 -4.57
N PHE A 106 2.27 1.03 -5.84
CA PHE A 106 2.77 0.23 -6.96
C PHE A 106 4.30 0.25 -7.05
N ALA A 107 4.94 1.40 -6.84
CA ALA A 107 6.40 1.49 -6.79
C ALA A 107 6.98 0.68 -5.62
N HIS A 108 6.33 0.67 -4.46
CA HIS A 108 6.71 -0.13 -3.30
C HIS A 108 6.55 -1.62 -3.58
N ALA A 109 5.38 -2.04 -4.06
CA ALA A 109 5.06 -3.43 -4.39
C ALA A 109 6.00 -4.00 -5.45
N GLY A 110 6.42 -3.18 -6.42
CA GLY A 110 7.44 -3.53 -7.40
C GLY A 110 8.86 -3.62 -6.86
N GLY A 111 9.09 -3.39 -5.56
CA GLY A 111 10.41 -3.49 -4.92
C GLY A 111 11.37 -2.35 -5.27
N SER A 112 10.87 -1.24 -5.82
CA SER A 112 11.76 -0.18 -6.35
C SER A 112 12.69 0.43 -5.31
N HIS A 113 12.30 0.39 -4.03
CA HIS A 113 13.11 0.84 -2.91
C HIS A 113 14.35 -0.03 -2.64
N GLU A 114 14.42 -1.24 -3.19
CA GLU A 114 15.55 -2.17 -3.08
C GLU A 114 16.25 -2.42 -4.43
N HIS A 115 15.80 -1.77 -5.52
CA HIS A 115 16.46 -1.89 -6.81
C HIS A 115 17.91 -1.37 -6.73
N ALA A 116 18.82 -2.13 -7.34
CA ALA A 116 20.21 -1.74 -7.52
C ALA A 116 20.51 -1.58 -9.01
N LEU A 117 21.09 -0.45 -9.39
CA LEU A 117 21.53 -0.17 -10.74
C LEU A 117 23.02 -0.47 -10.86
N LEU A 118 23.41 -1.25 -11.88
CA LEU A 118 24.81 -1.40 -12.24
C LEU A 118 25.25 -0.16 -13.01
N ILE A 119 26.24 0.55 -12.47
CA ILE A 119 26.85 1.73 -13.10
C ILE A 119 28.33 1.49 -13.33
N MET A 120 28.89 2.16 -14.35
CA MET A 120 30.33 2.18 -14.59
C MET A 120 30.91 3.46 -14.00
N THR A 121 31.94 3.34 -13.17
CA THR A 121 32.67 4.50 -12.65
C THR A 121 33.52 5.15 -13.74
N ALA A 122 34.00 6.37 -13.48
CA ALA A 122 34.91 7.07 -14.39
C ALA A 122 36.19 6.26 -14.70
N ASP A 123 36.62 5.42 -13.77
CA ASP A 123 37.80 4.55 -13.90
C ASP A 123 37.47 3.21 -14.60
N GLY A 124 36.24 3.06 -15.12
CA GLY A 124 35.78 1.87 -15.82
C GLY A 124 35.50 0.67 -14.93
N GLN A 125 35.34 0.86 -13.61
CA GLN A 125 34.99 -0.23 -12.69
C GLN A 125 33.47 -0.33 -12.50
N PRO A 126 32.92 -1.56 -12.39
CA PRO A 126 31.50 -1.73 -12.06
C PRO A 126 31.22 -1.32 -10.61
N SER A 127 30.12 -0.61 -10.39
CA SER A 127 29.60 -0.25 -9.07
C SER A 127 28.08 -0.42 -9.03
N PHE A 128 27.53 -0.56 -7.84
CA PHE A 128 26.08 -0.63 -7.62
C PHE A 128 25.59 0.65 -6.98
N ASP A 129 24.65 1.31 -7.63
CA ASP A 129 23.91 2.44 -7.09
C ASP A 129 22.52 2.02 -6.61
N ARG A 130 22.04 2.63 -5.52
CA ARG A 130 20.70 2.38 -4.97
C ARG A 130 19.93 3.70 -5.00
N PRO A 131 19.17 3.96 -6.07
CA PRO A 131 18.49 5.24 -6.27
C PRO A 131 17.34 5.49 -5.28
N GLY A 132 16.93 4.48 -4.52
CA GLY A 132 15.77 4.52 -3.63
C GLY A 132 14.46 4.25 -4.38
N ALA A 133 13.34 4.52 -3.71
CA ALA A 133 12.00 4.26 -4.27
C ALA A 133 11.74 5.09 -5.55
N LEU A 134 11.22 4.45 -6.59
CA LEU A 134 10.88 5.11 -7.86
C LEU A 134 9.84 6.23 -7.65
N ILE A 135 8.84 5.97 -6.80
CA ILE A 135 7.89 6.95 -6.30
C ILE A 135 7.84 6.78 -4.78
N GLY A 136 8.30 7.81 -4.06
CA GLY A 136 8.22 7.84 -2.60
C GLY A 136 6.80 8.06 -2.11
N TRP A 137 6.49 7.56 -0.92
CA TRP A 137 5.22 7.86 -0.27
C TRP A 137 5.10 9.36 0.01
N PRO A 138 3.99 10.02 -0.37
CA PRO A 138 3.83 11.44 -0.12
C PRO A 138 3.91 11.72 1.38
N THR A 139 4.69 12.73 1.74
CA THR A 139 4.62 13.34 3.08
C THR A 139 3.27 14.03 3.21
N VAL A 140 2.66 13.95 4.40
CA VAL A 140 1.46 14.73 4.69
C VAL A 140 1.81 16.20 4.47
N VAL A 141 1.28 16.79 3.40
CA VAL A 141 1.32 18.24 3.22
C VAL A 141 0.13 18.74 4.04
N GLU A 142 0.40 19.32 5.21
CA GLU A 142 -0.64 20.10 5.88
C GLU A 142 -1.05 21.20 4.91
N ALA A 143 -2.32 21.19 4.51
CA ALA A 143 -2.87 22.29 3.73
C ALA A 143 -2.76 23.56 4.57
N VAL A 144 -1.98 24.53 4.08
CA VAL A 144 -1.94 25.91 4.61
C VAL A 144 -3.25 26.60 4.26
#